data_AF-A0ABF7Q2Z1-F1
#
_entry.id   AF-A0ABF7Q2Z1-F1
#
_cell.length_a   1.000
_cell.length_b   1.000
_cell.length_c   1.000
_cell.angle_alpha   90.00
_cell.angle_beta   90.00
_cell.angle_gamma   90.00
#
_symmetry.space_group_name_H-M   'P 1'
#
loop_
_entity.id
_entity.type
_entity.pdbx_description
1 polymer ?
#
loop_
_entity_poly.entity_id
_entity_poly.type
_entity_poly.pdbx_seq_one_letter_code
_entity_poly.pdbx_strand_id
1 'polypeptide(L)'
;MVAIAALMGSSARGSRKLEQHVALVQAGYNALWLAFPSRLPPPSRAQSGETMAHAWRAQMQPFAVDLGGADNASVWLPQKILVQVRSPSGATMELETIRLFRRQAER
;
A
#
# COMPACT_ATOMS: atom_id res chain seq x y z
N MET A 1 27.79 -36.58 -2.51
CA MET A 1 27.38 -35.32 -3.17
C MET A 1 25.98 -34.81 -2.79
N VAL A 2 25.23 -35.46 -1.88
CA VAL A 2 23.85 -35.07 -1.55
C VAL A 2 23.75 -33.76 -0.76
N ALA A 3 24.72 -33.44 0.10
CA ALA A 3 24.68 -32.27 0.98
C ALA A 3 24.77 -30.91 0.22
N ILE A 4 25.59 -30.83 -0.83
CA ILE A 4 25.76 -29.60 -1.62
C ILE A 4 24.52 -29.32 -2.46
N ALA A 5 23.94 -30.35 -3.11
CA ALA A 5 22.70 -30.21 -3.86
C ALA A 5 21.53 -29.76 -2.97
N ALA A 6 21.42 -30.29 -1.75
CA ALA A 6 20.41 -29.87 -0.78
C ALA A 6 20.60 -28.41 -0.33
N LEU A 7 21.84 -27.99 -0.06
CA LEU A 7 22.18 -26.62 0.29
C LEU A 7 21.84 -25.65 -0.84
N MET A 8 22.31 -25.92 -2.07
CA MET A 8 22.00 -25.10 -3.25
C MET A 8 20.49 -24.98 -3.49
N GLY A 9 19.74 -26.09 -3.35
CA GLY A 9 18.28 -26.08 -3.45
C GLY A 9 17.62 -25.24 -2.35
N SER A 10 18.16 -25.24 -1.12
CA SER A 10 17.66 -24.40 -0.03
C SER A 10 17.95 -22.90 -0.27
N SER A 11 19.15 -22.55 -0.74
CA SER A 11 19.55 -21.18 -1.06
C SER A 11 18.73 -20.61 -2.21
N ALA A 12 18.50 -21.39 -3.27
CA ALA A 12 17.68 -20.97 -4.41
C ALA A 12 16.22 -20.72 -4.01
N ARG A 13 15.62 -21.60 -3.20
CA ARG A 13 14.28 -21.38 -2.64
C ARG A 13 14.22 -20.15 -1.73
N GLY A 14 15.28 -19.90 -0.96
CA GLY A 14 15.42 -18.71 -0.12
C GLY A 14 15.42 -17.42 -0.95
N SER A 15 16.29 -17.33 -1.96
CA SER A 15 16.37 -16.18 -2.89
C SER A 15 15.01 -15.92 -3.53
N ARG A 16 14.36 -16.97 -4.04
CA ARG A 16 13.07 -16.83 -4.72
C ARG A 16 11.98 -16.26 -3.80
N LYS A 17 11.95 -16.67 -2.53
CA LYS A 17 11.01 -16.10 -1.55
C LYS A 17 11.28 -14.63 -1.28
N LEU A 18 12.55 -14.23 -1.19
CA LEU A 18 12.93 -12.82 -1.01
C LEU A 18 12.54 -11.98 -2.22
N GLU A 19 12.81 -12.46 -3.44
CA GLU A 19 12.38 -11.80 -4.68
C GLU A 19 10.86 -11.60 -4.71
N GLN A 20 10.09 -12.64 -4.37
CA GLN A 20 8.62 -12.57 -4.33
C GLN A 20 8.14 -11.56 -3.27
N HIS A 21 8.79 -11.53 -2.10
CA HIS A 21 8.45 -10.58 -1.05
C HIS A 21 8.75 -9.14 -1.48
N VAL A 22 9.93 -8.88 -2.06
CA VAL A 22 10.32 -7.56 -2.56
C VAL A 22 9.36 -7.09 -3.67
N ALA A 23 9.01 -7.96 -4.61
CA ALA A 23 8.05 -7.65 -5.65
C ALA A 23 6.67 -7.27 -5.07
N LEU A 24 6.21 -8.00 -4.05
CA LEU A 24 4.94 -7.72 -3.37
C LEU A 24 4.97 -6.37 -2.64
N VAL A 25 6.08 -6.05 -1.95
CA VAL A 25 6.29 -4.75 -1.28
C VAL A 25 6.33 -3.60 -2.29
N GLN A 26 7.07 -3.76 -3.39
CA GLN A 26 7.15 -2.77 -4.47
C GLN A 26 5.78 -2.55 -5.13
N ALA A 27 5.01 -3.61 -5.35
CA ALA A 27 3.66 -3.51 -5.87
C ALA A 27 2.72 -2.76 -4.91
N GLY A 28 2.82 -3.00 -3.60
CA GLY A 28 2.07 -2.26 -2.58
C GLY A 28 2.41 -0.77 -2.53
N TYR A 29 3.70 -0.44 -2.61
CA TYR A 29 4.13 0.96 -2.68
C TYR A 29 3.60 1.66 -3.94
N ASN A 30 3.72 1.02 -5.11
CA ASN A 30 3.19 1.57 -6.36
C ASN A 30 1.66 1.71 -6.33
N ALA A 31 0.95 0.71 -5.79
CA ALA A 31 -0.50 0.73 -5.65
C ALA A 31 -1.00 1.93 -4.82
N LEU A 32 -0.28 2.29 -3.74
CA LEU A 32 -0.62 3.47 -2.94
C LEU A 32 -0.58 4.76 -3.76
N TRP A 33 0.44 4.92 -4.61
CA TRP A 33 0.59 6.11 -5.47
C TRP A 33 -0.39 6.11 -6.64
N LEU A 34 -0.73 4.94 -7.20
CA LEU A 34 -1.75 4.82 -8.26
C LEU A 34 -3.15 5.10 -7.73
N ALA A 35 -3.49 4.60 -6.54
CA ALA A 35 -4.79 4.83 -5.91
C ALA A 35 -5.00 6.30 -5.54
N PHE A 36 -3.96 6.95 -5.01
CA PHE A 36 -4.03 8.31 -4.48
C PHE A 36 -2.84 9.15 -4.98
N PRO A 37 -2.81 9.53 -6.27
CA PRO A 37 -1.64 10.16 -6.89
C PRO A 37 -1.36 11.57 -6.39
N SER A 38 -2.39 12.29 -5.95
CA SER A 38 -2.26 13.63 -5.40
C SER A 38 -2.62 13.66 -3.91
N ARG A 39 -2.30 14.77 -3.26
CA ARG A 39 -2.80 15.09 -1.91
C ARG A 39 -4.12 15.87 -1.95
N LEU A 40 -4.84 15.84 -3.07
CA LEU A 40 -6.21 16.34 -3.15
C LEU A 40 -7.17 15.18 -2.85
N PRO A 41 -8.34 15.45 -2.26
CA PRO A 41 -9.34 14.41 -2.05
C PRO A 41 -9.67 13.73 -3.38
N PRO A 42 -9.53 12.39 -3.47
CA PRO A 42 -9.87 11.66 -4.68
C PRO A 42 -11.39 11.68 -4.89
N PRO A 43 -11.85 11.49 -6.14
CA PRO A 43 -13.29 11.41 -6.43
C PRO A 43 -13.96 10.20 -5.76
N SER A 44 -13.19 9.14 -5.47
CA SER A 44 -13.65 7.96 -4.75
C SER A 44 -12.74 7.63 -3.58
N ARG A 45 -13.34 7.22 -2.45
CA ARG A 45 -12.62 6.71 -1.27
C ARG A 45 -12.11 5.28 -1.46
N ALA A 46 -12.61 4.55 -2.45
CA ALA A 46 -12.17 3.21 -2.78
C ALA A 46 -11.61 3.18 -4.21
N GLN A 47 -10.46 2.54 -4.38
CA GLN A 47 -9.74 2.42 -5.64
C GLN A 47 -9.31 0.97 -5.82
N SER A 48 -9.18 0.52 -7.06
CA SER A 48 -8.66 -0.82 -7.36
C SER A 48 -8.00 -0.83 -8.72
N GLY A 49 -7.11 -1.79 -8.93
CA GLY A 49 -6.46 -1.96 -10.22
C GLY A 49 -5.43 -3.07 -10.19
N GLU A 50 -4.49 -2.99 -11.12
CA GLU A 50 -3.37 -3.90 -11.25
C GLU A 50 -2.08 -3.11 -11.48
N THR A 51 -0.97 -3.57 -10.92
CA THR A 51 0.36 -3.02 -11.21
C THR A 51 1.40 -4.13 -11.11
N MET A 52 2.33 -4.20 -12.05
CA MET A 52 3.38 -5.24 -12.07
C MET A 52 2.81 -6.67 -11.96
N ALA A 53 1.67 -6.95 -12.60
CA ALA A 53 0.90 -8.20 -12.48
C ALA A 53 0.27 -8.49 -11.10
N HIS A 54 0.27 -7.52 -10.17
CA HIS A 54 -0.34 -7.65 -8.86
C HIS A 54 -1.67 -6.91 -8.83
N ALA A 55 -2.74 -7.62 -8.50
CA ALA A 55 -4.05 -7.01 -8.27
C ALA A 55 -4.05 -6.28 -6.92
N TRP A 56 -4.63 -5.09 -6.87
CA TRP A 56 -4.69 -4.30 -5.64
C TRP A 56 -6.04 -3.61 -5.44
N ARG A 57 -6.36 -3.37 -4.17
CA ARG A 57 -7.50 -2.56 -3.73
C ARG A 57 -7.01 -1.61 -2.65
N ALA A 58 -7.50 -0.39 -2.66
CA ALA A 58 -7.17 0.63 -1.68
C ALA A 58 -8.44 1.30 -1.16
N GLN A 59 -8.47 1.57 0.14
CA GLN A 59 -9.58 2.23 0.82
C GLN A 59 -9.07 3.37 1.67
N MET A 60 -9.79 4.48 1.63
CA MET A 60 -9.57 5.67 2.43
C MET A 60 -10.66 5.83 3.48
N GLN A 61 -10.26 5.98 4.72
CA GLN A 61 -11.15 6.20 5.86
C GLN A 61 -10.69 7.45 6.63
N PRO A 62 -11.62 8.23 7.21
CA PRO A 62 -11.25 9.30 8.13
C PRO A 62 -10.37 8.75 9.26
N PHE A 63 -9.28 9.44 9.56
CA PHE A 63 -8.45 9.14 10.73
C PHE A 63 -8.78 10.19 11.80
N ALA A 64 -9.49 9.77 12.85
CA ALA A 64 -9.80 10.65 13.97
C ALA A 64 -8.51 11.04 14.68
N VAL A 65 -8.27 12.33 14.85
CA VAL A 65 -7.18 12.84 15.67
C VAL A 65 -7.79 13.71 16.74
N ASP A 66 -7.53 13.39 18.00
CA ASP A 66 -7.90 14.27 19.11
C ASP A 66 -6.84 15.37 19.22
N LEU A 67 -7.04 16.48 18.51
CA LEU A 67 -6.08 17.59 18.43
C LEU A 67 -6.37 18.74 19.39
N GLY A 68 -7.24 18.55 20.40
CA GLY A 68 -7.45 19.57 21.43
C GLY A 68 -7.87 20.94 20.85
N GLY A 69 -9.06 21.02 20.25
CA GLY A 69 -9.75 22.30 19.97
C GLY A 69 -9.32 23.07 18.71
N ALA A 70 -8.28 22.65 17.98
CA ALA A 70 -7.80 23.34 16.77
C ALA A 70 -8.22 22.70 15.43
N ASP A 71 -9.16 21.74 15.45
CA ASP A 71 -9.58 20.91 14.28
C ASP A 71 -10.01 21.71 13.04
N ASN A 72 -10.47 22.95 13.24
CA ASN A 72 -10.97 23.78 12.14
C ASN A 72 -9.87 24.58 11.42
N ALA A 73 -8.68 24.74 12.01
CA ALA A 73 -7.60 25.59 11.46
C ALA A 73 -6.64 24.85 10.49
N SER A 74 -6.52 23.52 10.58
CA SER A 74 -5.59 22.77 9.73
C SER A 74 -6.13 22.64 8.30
N VAL A 75 -5.31 23.04 7.32
CA VAL A 75 -5.56 22.81 5.89
C VAL A 75 -5.33 21.34 5.50
N TRP A 76 -4.73 20.54 6.39
CA TRP A 76 -4.46 19.12 6.20
C TRP A 76 -5.45 18.23 6.95
N LEU A 77 -6.05 17.31 6.22
CA LEU A 77 -6.98 16.28 6.67
C LEU A 77 -6.27 14.93 6.68
N PRO A 78 -6.01 14.33 7.84
CA PRO A 78 -5.46 12.98 7.92
C PRO A 78 -6.50 11.96 7.49
N GLN A 79 -6.09 11.00 6.68
CA GLN A 79 -6.91 9.84 6.29
C GLN A 79 -6.08 8.57 6.45
N LYS A 80 -6.70 7.54 7.02
CA LYS A 80 -6.16 6.18 7.06
C LYS A 80 -6.37 5.57 5.68
N ILE A 81 -5.29 5.03 5.12
CA ILE A 81 -5.27 4.34 3.84
C ILE A 81 -4.93 2.88 4.10
N LEU A 82 -5.81 1.99 3.66
CA LEU A 82 -5.60 0.55 3.64
C LEU A 82 -5.38 0.11 2.21
N VAL A 83 -4.24 -0.51 1.91
CA VAL A 83 -3.94 -1.08 0.59
C VAL A 83 -3.76 -2.59 0.74
N GLN A 84 -4.53 -3.36 -0.03
CA GLN A 84 -4.42 -4.81 -0.12
C GLN A 84 -3.89 -5.17 -1.50
N VAL A 85 -2.82 -5.96 -1.54
CA VAL A 85 -2.18 -6.42 -2.77
C VAL A 85 -2.16 -7.94 -2.82
N ARG A 86 -2.41 -8.50 -3.99
CA ARG A 86 -2.33 -9.94 -4.28
C ARG A 86 -1.39 -10.17 -5.46
N SER A 87 -0.38 -11.02 -5.25
CA SER A 87 0.54 -11.44 -6.31
C SER A 87 -0.10 -12.45 -7.26
N PRO A 88 0.49 -12.68 -8.45
CA PRO A 88 0.09 -13.77 -9.35
C PRO A 88 0.15 -15.16 -8.69
N SER A 89 1.05 -15.35 -7.72
CA SER A 89 1.17 -16.61 -6.97
C SER A 89 0.11 -16.76 -5.87
N GLY A 90 -0.76 -15.76 -5.68
CA GLY A 90 -1.78 -15.73 -4.65
C GLY A 90 -1.31 -15.24 -3.28
N ALA A 91 -0.02 -14.90 -3.12
CA ALA A 91 0.47 -14.27 -1.89
C ALA A 91 -0.18 -12.89 -1.72
N THR A 92 -0.51 -12.53 -0.49
CA THR A 92 -1.17 -11.26 -0.19
C THR A 92 -0.38 -10.44 0.80
N MET A 93 -0.49 -9.12 0.69
CA MET A 93 0.06 -8.16 1.64
C MET A 93 -0.98 -7.08 1.92
N GLU A 94 -1.00 -6.60 3.15
CA GLU A 94 -1.76 -5.43 3.57
C GLU A 94 -0.78 -4.33 4.01
N LEU A 95 -1.00 -3.11 3.52
CA LEU A 95 -0.27 -1.91 3.88
C LEU A 95 -1.26 -0.92 4.47
N GLU A 96 -1.05 -0.57 5.73
CA GLU A 96 -1.78 0.49 6.42
C GLU A 96 -0.87 1.73 6.56
N THR A 97 -1.39 2.90 6.20
CA THR A 97 -0.67 4.16 6.38
C THR A 97 -1.62 5.32 6.61
N ILE A 98 -1.10 6.45 7.09
CA ILE A 98 -1.85 7.71 7.20
C ILE A 98 -1.30 8.66 6.15
N ARG A 99 -2.18 9.21 5.30
CA ARG A 99 -1.83 10.29 4.37
C ARG A 99 -2.60 11.55 4.72
N LEU A 100 -1.89 12.67 4.62
CA LEU A 100 -2.46 14.01 4.73
C LEU A 100 -2.95 14.48 3.37
N PHE A 101 -4.23 14.82 3.30
CA PHE A 101 -4.91 15.41 2.15
C PHE A 101 -5.19 16.88 2.42
N ARG A 102 -5.16 17.72 1.39
CA ARG A 102 -5.51 19.14 1.50
C ARG A 102 -7.03 19.28 1.53
N ARG A 103 -7.57 20.07 2.45
CA ARG A 103 -8.97 20.49 2.40
C ARG A 103 -9.20 21.24 1.07
N GLN A 104 -10.24 20.87 0.32
CA GLN A 104 -10.65 21.68 -0.82
C GLN A 104 -11.23 22.99 -0.28
N ALA A 105 -10.76 24.13 -0.77
CA ALA A 105 -11.43 25.39 -0.50
C ALA A 105 -12.78 25.34 -1.22
N GLU A 106 -13.88 25.51 -0.49
CA GLU A 106 -15.17 25.81 -1.09
C GLU A 106 -14.98 27.06 -1.95
N ARG A 107 -15.24 26.95 -3.25
CA ARG A 107 -15.34 28.09 -4.18
C ARG A 107 -16.80 28.35 -4.45
#